data_AF-A7NMF8-F1
#
_entry.id   AF-A7NMF8-F1
#
_cell.length_a   1.000
_cell.length_b   1.000
_cell.length_c   1.000
_cell.angle_alpha   90.00
_cell.angle_beta   90.00
_cell.angle_gamma   90.00
#
_symmetry.space_group_name_H-M   'P 1'
#
loop_
_entity.id
_entity.type
_entity.pdbx_description
1 polymer ?
#
loop_
_entity_poly.entity_id
_entity_poly.type
_entity_poly.pdbx_seq_one_letter_code
_entity_poly.pdbx_strand_id
1 'polypeptide(L)'
;MSDQPLHTLQLRHRHASGAEEWSCPHCGRRLLIHLAPVRRRTVLAQGDPSALHVGGGGSRQTMHAPLRLKPTRHLPAIPDEPGHIPVTDALLPWIRWMDQAGL
;
A
#
# COMPACT_ATOMS: atom_id res chain seq x y z
N MET A 1 -16.11 24.89 10.54
CA MET A 1 -15.81 24.16 9.30
C MET A 1 -14.31 23.94 9.29
N SER A 2 -13.82 22.69 9.26
CA SER A 2 -12.37 22.45 9.24
C SER A 2 -11.85 22.75 7.83
N ASP A 3 -11.22 23.92 7.67
CA ASP A 3 -10.52 24.30 6.45
C ASP A 3 -9.17 23.58 6.40
N GLN A 4 -9.20 22.35 5.92
CA GLN A 4 -8.01 21.50 5.87
C GLN A 4 -7.37 21.63 4.48
N PRO A 5 -6.11 22.09 4.37
CA PRO A 5 -5.50 22.34 3.06
C PRO A 5 -5.38 21.04 2.27
N LEU A 6 -5.74 21.10 0.98
CA LEU A 6 -5.71 19.96 0.08
C LEU A 6 -4.44 20.01 -0.79
N HIS A 7 -3.59 19.00 -0.67
CA HIS A 7 -2.36 18.84 -1.43
C HIS A 7 -2.42 17.65 -2.38
N THR A 8 -1.83 17.81 -3.57
CA THR A 8 -1.68 16.72 -4.53
C THR A 8 -0.28 16.11 -4.43
N LEU A 9 -0.22 14.78 -4.27
CA LEU A 9 1.00 13.99 -4.35
C LEU A 9 1.32 13.69 -5.81
N GLN A 10 2.60 13.76 -6.15
CA GLN A 10 3.12 13.40 -7.48
C GLN A 10 3.91 12.11 -7.38
N LEU A 11 3.70 11.19 -8.32
CA LEU A 11 4.52 9.98 -8.44
C LEU A 11 5.95 10.41 -8.84
N ARG A 12 6.93 10.00 -8.03
CA ARG A 12 8.36 10.31 -8.24
C ARG A 12 9.10 9.15 -8.87
N HIS A 13 8.83 7.94 -8.41
CA HIS A 13 9.57 6.77 -8.85
C HIS A 13 8.75 5.49 -8.73
N ARG A 14 8.99 4.54 -9.63
CA ARG A 14 8.50 3.17 -9.56
C ARG A 14 9.71 2.26 -9.36
N HIS A 15 9.81 1.64 -8.19
CA HIS A 15 10.89 0.73 -7.84
C HIS A 15 10.69 -0.62 -8.55
N ALA A 16 11.80 -1.32 -8.80
CA ALA A 16 11.79 -2.68 -9.36
C ALA A 16 10.98 -3.68 -8.50
N SER A 17 10.83 -3.42 -7.21
CA SER A 17 9.98 -4.18 -6.29
C SER A 17 8.46 -4.00 -6.52
N GLY A 18 8.06 -3.14 -7.46
CA GLY A 18 6.67 -2.74 -7.67
C GLY A 18 6.18 -1.67 -6.69
N ALA A 19 7.04 -1.13 -5.83
CA ALA A 19 6.72 -0.02 -4.95
C ALA A 19 6.71 1.32 -5.71
N GLU A 20 5.80 2.21 -5.35
CA GLU A 20 5.71 3.56 -5.89
C GLU A 20 6.10 4.59 -4.83
N GLU A 21 7.06 5.46 -5.15
CA GLU A 21 7.38 6.63 -4.33
C GLU A 21 6.57 7.83 -4.80
N TRP A 22 5.89 8.48 -3.85
CA TRP A 22 5.07 9.66 -4.07
C TRP A 22 5.56 10.81 -3.20
N SER A 23 5.56 12.04 -3.74
CA SER A 23 5.95 13.23 -2.98
C SER A 23 4.98 14.39 -3.16
N CYS A 24 4.74 15.15 -2.11
CA CYS A 24 4.01 16.41 -2.17
C CYS A 24 5.03 17.54 -2.43
N PRO A 25 4.91 18.30 -3.53
CA PRO A 25 5.79 19.45 -3.77
C PRO A 25 5.48 20.63 -2.82
N HIS A 26 4.31 20.65 -2.18
CA HIS A 26 3.89 21.76 -1.33
C HIS A 26 4.49 21.70 0.09
N CYS A 27 4.47 20.53 0.73
CA CYS A 27 4.94 20.37 2.11
C CYS A 27 6.07 19.33 2.28
N GLY A 28 6.56 18.75 1.17
CA GLY A 28 7.66 17.78 1.20
C GLY A 28 7.28 16.39 1.73
N ARG A 29 5.98 16.11 1.95
CA ARG A 29 5.52 14.77 2.36
C ARG A 29 5.95 13.71 1.35
N ARG A 30 6.52 12.59 1.81
CA ARG A 30 6.96 11.47 0.96
C ARG A 30 6.38 10.15 1.46
N LEU A 31 5.88 9.35 0.53
CA LEU A 31 5.24 8.06 0.79
C LEU A 31 5.82 7.00 -0.14
N LEU A 32 6.00 5.79 0.39
CA LEU A 32 6.25 4.59 -0.40
C LEU A 32 4.99 3.71 -0.34
N ILE A 33 4.45 3.33 -1.49
CA ILE A 33 3.22 2.53 -1.60
C ILE A 33 3.56 1.22 -2.32
N HIS A 34 3.29 0.10 -1.67
CA HIS A 34 3.26 -1.22 -2.31
C HIS A 34 1.80 -1.55 -2.62
N LEU A 35 1.50 -1.88 -3.88
CA LEU A 35 0.14 -2.16 -4.33
C LEU A 35 -0.21 -3.66 -4.31
N ALA A 36 0.78 -4.54 -4.43
CA ALA A 36 0.62 -6.00 -4.42
C ALA A 36 1.78 -6.67 -3.68
N PRO A 37 1.59 -7.89 -3.14
CA PRO A 37 0.32 -8.62 -2.99
C PRO A 37 -0.57 -8.08 -1.85
N VAL A 38 0.03 -7.37 -0.88
CA VAL A 38 -0.69 -6.70 0.20
C VAL A 38 -0.44 -5.21 0.10
N ARG A 39 -1.50 -4.41 0.04
CA ARG A 39 -1.37 -2.96 -0.02
C ARG A 39 -0.73 -2.44 1.26
N ARG A 40 0.49 -1.90 1.17
CA ARG A 40 1.21 -1.31 2.31
C ARG A 40 1.64 0.11 1.97
N ARG A 41 1.63 0.98 2.96
CA ARG A 41 2.09 2.37 2.84
C ARG A 41 3.06 2.70 3.95
N THR A 42 4.22 3.23 3.58
CA THR A 42 5.24 3.71 4.50
C THR A 42 5.40 5.22 4.31
N VAL A 43 5.40 5.98 5.41
CA VAL A 43 5.68 7.41 5.38
C VAL A 43 7.19 7.61 5.46
N LEU A 44 7.81 8.11 4.38
CA LEU A 44 9.24 8.40 4.32
C LEU A 44 9.55 9.80 4.88
N ALA A 45 8.64 10.76 4.64
CA ALA A 45 8.69 12.09 5.23
C ALA A 45 7.27 12.55 5.54
N GLN A 46 7.03 13.08 6.74
CA GLN A 46 5.68 13.40 7.20
C GLN A 46 5.06 14.60 6.47
N GLY A 47 5.86 15.63 6.15
CA GLY A 47 5.37 16.91 5.65
C GLY A 47 4.34 17.53 6.61
N ASP A 48 3.34 18.21 6.07
CA ASP A 48 2.23 18.79 6.85
C ASP A 48 1.22 17.69 7.27
N PRO A 49 1.08 17.37 8.58
CA PRO A 49 0.12 16.39 9.06
C PRO A 49 -1.31 16.94 9.06
N SER A 50 -1.47 18.25 8.99
CA SER A 50 -2.77 18.90 8.91
C SER A 50 -3.30 18.92 7.49
N ALA A 51 -2.51 18.72 6.43
CA ALA A 51 -3.02 18.72 5.06
C ALA A 51 -3.61 17.38 4.61
N LEU A 52 -4.72 17.43 3.86
CA LEU A 52 -5.26 16.27 3.14
C LEU A 52 -4.44 16.04 1.86
N HIS A 53 -3.94 14.81 1.69
CA HIS A 53 -3.11 14.47 0.54
C HIS A 53 -3.84 13.52 -0.42
N VAL A 54 -3.98 13.92 -1.68
CA VAL A 54 -4.59 13.12 -2.77
C VAL A 54 -3.54 12.73 -3.80
N GLY A 55 -3.61 11.50 -4.32
CA GLY A 55 -2.73 11.06 -5.40
C GLY A 55 -3.06 11.78 -6.71
N GLY A 56 -2.09 12.48 -7.30
CA GLY A 56 -2.21 13.04 -8.63
C GLY A 56 -2.33 11.92 -9.66
N GLY A 57 -3.31 12.04 -10.57
CA GLY A 57 -3.67 11.01 -11.54
C GLY A 57 -2.48 10.51 -12.36
N GLY A 58 -1.87 9.41 -11.89
CA GLY A 58 -0.79 8.70 -12.54
C GLY A 58 -1.21 7.26 -12.79
N SER A 59 -1.91 7.03 -13.91
CA SER A 59 -2.17 5.73 -14.54
C SER A 59 -2.71 4.60 -13.65
N ARG A 60 -4.01 4.70 -13.33
CA ARG A 60 -5.11 3.74 -13.64
C ARG A 60 -6.25 4.10 -12.70
N GLN A 61 -7.36 4.51 -13.29
CA GLN A 61 -8.58 4.79 -12.54
C GLN A 61 -9.01 3.51 -11.81
N THR A 62 -8.84 3.49 -10.50
CA THR A 62 -9.71 2.72 -9.62
C THR A 62 -10.27 3.75 -8.67
N MET A 63 -11.58 3.99 -8.77
CA MET A 63 -12.28 4.95 -7.93
C MET A 63 -11.95 4.67 -6.46
N HIS A 64 -11.21 5.57 -5.81
CA HIS A 64 -10.91 5.48 -4.39
C HIS A 64 -11.80 6.47 -3.64
N ALA A 65 -12.68 5.94 -2.78
CA ALA A 65 -13.35 6.71 -1.75
C ALA A 65 -12.33 7.57 -0.96
N PRO A 66 -12.71 8.76 -0.47
CA PRO A 66 -11.79 9.64 0.25
C PRO A 66 -11.21 8.91 1.47
N LEU A 67 -9.88 8.75 1.48
CA LEU A 67 -9.13 8.20 2.61
C LEU A 67 -9.19 9.19 3.77
N ARG A 68 -10.18 9.05 4.67
CA ARG A 68 -10.11 9.63 6.01
C ARG A 68 -8.99 8.91 6.77
N LEU A 69 -7.81 9.53 6.82
CA LEU A 69 -6.71 9.07 7.64
C LEU A 69 -7.02 9.42 9.11
N LYS A 70 -7.45 8.43 9.90
CA LYS A 70 -7.34 8.54 11.36
C LYS A 70 -5.86 8.40 11.74
N PRO A 71 -5.35 9.13 12.74
CA PRO A 71 -3.99 8.96 13.22
C PRO A 71 -3.81 7.49 13.61
N THR A 72 -2.86 6.81 12.96
CA THR A 72 -2.50 5.43 13.30
C THR A 72 -1.96 5.43 14.72
N ARG A 73 -2.78 5.00 15.67
CA ARG A 73 -2.28 4.53 16.97
C ARG A 73 -1.44 3.28 16.66
N HIS A 74 -0.22 3.24 17.19
CA HIS A 74 0.75 2.15 17.05
C HIS A 74 0.04 0.79 16.98
N LEU A 75 0.10 0.11 15.82
CA LEU A 75 -0.22 -1.32 15.80
C LEU A 75 0.91 -2.06 16.51
N PRO A 76 0.59 -3.07 17.35
CA PRO A 76 1.60 -3.97 17.87
C PRO A 76 2.31 -4.66 16.70
N ALA A 77 3.63 -4.76 16.78
CA ALA A 77 4.42 -5.53 15.83
C ALA A 77 3.92 -6.98 15.86
N ILE A 78 3.43 -7.48 14.73
CA ILE A 78 3.21 -8.91 14.55
C ILE A 78 4.61 -9.54 14.51
N PRO A 79 4.94 -10.50 15.41
CA PRO A 79 6.19 -11.24 15.32
C PRO A 79 6.34 -11.90 13.94
N ASP A 80 7.55 -11.87 13.39
CA ASP A 80 7.94 -12.51 12.14
C ASP A 80 7.99 -14.04 12.32
N GLU A 81 6.84 -14.66 12.60
CA GLU A 81 6.71 -16.11 12.53
C GLU A 81 6.49 -16.48 11.06
N PRO A 82 7.33 -17.34 10.46
CA PRO A 82 7.11 -17.82 9.10
C PRO A 82 5.75 -18.53 9.07
N GLY A 83 4.77 -17.86 8.47
CA GLY A 83 3.40 -18.34 8.41
C GLY A 83 3.36 -19.70 7.75
N HIS A 84 3.18 -20.75 8.57
CA HIS A 84 2.89 -22.09 8.09
C HIS A 84 1.50 -22.03 7.45
N ILE A 85 1.45 -21.99 6.12
CA ILE A 85 0.19 -22.09 5.37
C ILE A 85 -0.26 -23.54 5.53
N PRO A 86 -1.36 -23.82 6.26
CA PRO A 86 -1.85 -25.18 6.35
C PRO A 86 -2.33 -25.60 4.96
N VAL A 87 -1.79 -26.69 4.42
CA VAL A 87 -2.36 -27.33 3.24
C VAL A 87 -3.70 -27.91 3.67
N THR A 88 -4.79 -27.23 3.32
CA THR A 88 -6.15 -27.66 3.64
C THR A 88 -6.68 -28.60 2.57
N ASP A 89 -7.68 -29.42 2.90
CA ASP A 89 -8.33 -30.35 1.97
C ASP A 89 -8.84 -29.68 0.68
N ALA A 90 -9.16 -28.38 0.75
CA ALA A 90 -9.57 -27.59 -0.40
C ALA A 90 -8.48 -27.46 -1.49
N LEU A 91 -7.21 -27.65 -1.14
CA LEU A 91 -6.07 -27.52 -2.07
C LEU A 91 -5.68 -28.85 -2.72
N LEU A 92 -6.17 -29.99 -2.25
CA LEU A 92 -5.82 -31.31 -2.80
C LEU A 92 -6.09 -31.47 -4.30
N PRO A 93 -7.19 -30.95 -4.88
CA PRO A 93 -7.43 -31.07 -6.32
C PRO A 93 -6.32 -30.42 -7.16
N TRP A 94 -5.79 -29.29 -6.70
CA TRP A 94 -4.73 -28.55 -7.39
C TRP A 94 -3.36 -29.19 -7.21
N ILE A 95 -3.07 -29.71 -6.02
CA ILE A 95 -1.82 -30.44 -5.74
C ILE A 95 -1.73 -31.71 -6.61
N ARG A 96 -2.82 -32.47 -6.72
CA ARG A 96 -2.88 -33.67 -7.57
C ARG A 96 -2.72 -33.34 -9.06
N TRP A 97 -3.21 -32.18 -9.48
CA TRP A 97 -3.03 -31.74 -10.86
C TRP A 97 -1.57 -31.36 -11.15
N MET A 98 -0.89 -30.65 -10.24
CA MET A 98 0.52 -30.26 -10.42
C MET A 98 1.44 -31.48 -10.51
N ASP A 99 1.22 -32.50 -9.67
CA ASP A 99 1.97 -33.76 -9.69
C ASP A 99 1.84 -34.49 -11.04
N GLN A 100 0.62 -34.53 -11.60
CA GLN A 100 0.37 -35.10 -12.94
C GLN A 100 1.00 -34.27 -14.06
N ALA A 101 1.13 -32.95 -13.88
CA ALA A 101 1.74 -32.04 -14.84
C ALA A 101 3.28 -32.03 -14.75
N GLY A 102 3.87 -32.67 -13.73
CA GLY A 102 5.31 -32.69 -13.48
C GLY A 102 5.89 -31.34 -13.04
N LEU A 103 5.08 -30.54 -12.31
CA LEU A 103 5.43 -29.20 -11.82
C LEU A 103 5.71 -29.19 -10.31
#